data_AF-A0A8D9AYR3-F1
#
_entry.id   AF-A0A8D9AYR3-F1
#
_cell.length_a   1.000
_cell.length_b   1.000
_cell.length_c   1.000
_cell.angle_alpha   90.00
_cell.angle_beta   90.00
_cell.angle_gamma   90.00
#
_symmetry.space_group_name_H-M   'P 1'
#
loop_
_entity.id
_entity.type
_entity.pdbx_description
1 polymer ?
#
loop_
_entity_poly.entity_id
_entity_poly.type
_entity_poly.pdbx_seq_one_letter_code
_entity_poly.pdbx_strand_id
1 'polypeptide(L)'
;KFRNISIISAHAPTENKEDEVKEKFYEELDCVMSQIQKYDLVLVMGDFNAQIGAKENQPEVAGIHSLHDYNSENGDYLIDFASRNKLYIKSTSFQHKKIHMGTWIIPGRNEVNQIDHVLISKRHFSSVLDVRACRGPNCDSDHYLVKTILREKLSNIQLLKRAQQIKWDTNKLKNDSNVLNSYQSLLGCKLDDIRGTTLEEKWEETKKAILESARETVKEKPKERNAGWFDQECQDIIDKKNQARKTMLARNTRRNGEIYRELRRKSKNILKKKKKEHLNKEIREIENLNNEREERKFYAAIKKMKKEFQPRAMGCKNENGAVITEERKVMEKWIHHFDNLLNKAPRENPNASPDEETTRPSTLSENDNIPTKIEIQKAIQRMRNNRAPGEDGITAELIKYGGEALASTLHDIITEIWKEEKMPESWKVGIICPIHKKGDKAKCDNYRGIT
;
A
#
# COMPACT_ATOMS: atom_id res chain seq x y z
N LYS A 1 -22.58 8.67 12.36
CA LYS A 1 -21.25 9.00 12.92
C LYS A 1 -20.31 7.87 12.55
N PHE A 2 -19.31 8.16 11.75
CA PHE A 2 -18.24 7.22 11.44
C PHE A 2 -17.47 6.89 12.72
N ARG A 3 -16.97 5.66 12.84
CA ARG A 3 -16.30 5.17 14.04
C ARG A 3 -14.94 4.60 13.65
N ASN A 4 -13.92 5.00 14.37
CA ASN A 4 -12.64 4.31 14.29
C ASN A 4 -12.77 2.96 15.02
N ILE A 5 -12.01 1.98 14.55
CA ILE A 5 -11.91 0.66 15.16
C ILE A 5 -10.48 0.49 15.64
N SER A 6 -10.30 0.25 16.94
CA SER A 6 -9.03 -0.08 17.55
C SER A 6 -8.99 -1.58 17.79
N ILE A 7 -8.02 -2.27 17.20
CA ILE A 7 -7.83 -3.71 17.36
C ILE A 7 -6.53 -3.93 18.12
N ILE A 8 -6.62 -4.57 19.27
CA ILE A 8 -5.47 -5.00 20.07
C ILE A 8 -5.33 -6.52 19.91
N SER A 9 -4.13 -6.96 19.56
CA SER A 9 -3.77 -8.38 19.57
C SER A 9 -2.94 -8.66 20.81
N ALA A 10 -3.35 -9.64 21.61
CA ALA A 10 -2.68 -9.98 22.86
C ALA A 10 -2.25 -11.45 22.86
N HIS A 11 -1.13 -11.74 23.54
CA HIS A 11 -0.69 -13.10 23.84
C HIS A 11 -0.26 -13.14 25.30
N ALA A 12 -1.13 -13.67 26.16
CA ALA A 12 -0.92 -13.65 27.60
C ALA A 12 0.04 -14.76 28.05
N PRO A 13 0.74 -14.58 29.18
CA PRO A 13 1.54 -15.63 29.79
C PRO A 13 0.72 -16.90 30.06
N THR A 14 1.37 -18.06 30.00
CA THR A 14 0.74 -19.34 30.37
C THR A 14 0.45 -19.40 31.87
N GLU A 15 -0.54 -20.20 32.28
CA GLU A 15 -0.98 -20.37 33.68
C GLU A 15 0.19 -20.63 34.67
N ASN A 16 1.19 -21.42 34.28
CA ASN A 16 2.34 -21.79 35.12
C ASN A 16 3.36 -20.66 35.37
N LYS A 17 3.14 -19.45 34.84
CA LYS A 17 4.02 -18.31 35.08
C LYS A 17 3.72 -17.68 36.43
N GLU A 18 4.75 -17.07 37.02
CA GLU A 18 4.64 -16.31 38.27
C GLU A 18 3.66 -15.15 38.12
N ASP A 19 2.95 -14.83 39.19
CA ASP A 19 1.88 -13.84 39.19
C ASP A 19 2.40 -12.44 38.84
N GLU A 20 3.62 -12.09 39.26
CA GLU A 20 4.28 -10.83 38.86
C GLU A 20 4.35 -10.66 37.33
N VAL A 21 4.54 -11.76 36.59
CA VAL A 21 4.59 -11.72 35.11
C VAL A 21 3.20 -11.53 34.52
N LYS A 22 2.18 -12.14 35.12
CA LYS A 22 0.78 -12.00 34.71
C LYS A 22 0.29 -10.58 34.98
N GLU A 23 0.51 -10.07 36.19
CA GLU A 23 0.17 -8.71 36.62
C GLU A 23 0.80 -7.68 35.69
N LYS A 24 2.11 -7.75 35.47
CA LYS A 24 2.82 -6.84 34.56
C LYS A 24 2.24 -6.87 33.14
N PHE A 25 1.87 -8.03 32.63
CA PHE A 25 1.24 -8.14 31.31
C PHE A 25 -0.10 -7.38 31.25
N TYR A 26 -0.95 -7.53 32.26
CA TYR A 26 -2.24 -6.83 32.29
C TYR A 26 -2.09 -5.33 32.57
N GLU A 27 -1.09 -4.90 33.34
CA GLU A 27 -0.73 -3.48 33.50
C GLU A 27 -0.31 -2.83 32.17
N GLU A 28 0.53 -3.51 31.39
CA GLU A 28 0.93 -3.06 30.06
C GLU A 28 -0.29 -2.97 29.13
N LEU A 29 -1.18 -3.96 29.18
CA LEU A 29 -2.40 -3.98 28.38
C LEU A 29 -3.38 -2.84 28.78
N ASP A 30 -3.48 -2.54 30.08
CA ASP A 30 -4.24 -1.39 30.60
C ASP A 30 -3.65 -0.05 30.11
N CYS A 31 -2.33 0.07 30.10
CA CYS A 31 -1.66 1.25 29.56
C CYS A 31 -2.02 1.47 28.08
N VAL A 32 -1.99 0.41 27.27
CA VAL A 32 -2.42 0.48 25.86
C VAL A 32 -3.90 0.87 25.75
N MET A 33 -4.78 0.30 26.57
CA MET A 33 -6.20 0.64 26.59
C MET A 33 -6.44 2.12 26.95
N SER A 34 -5.66 2.69 27.87
CA SER A 34 -5.77 4.09 28.31
C SER A 34 -5.43 5.11 27.21
N GLN A 35 -4.61 4.71 26.23
CA GLN A 35 -4.20 5.55 25.10
C GLN A 35 -5.26 5.60 23.99
N ILE A 36 -6.25 4.70 24.02
CA ILE A 36 -7.29 4.62 22.99
C ILE A 36 -8.37 5.67 23.24
N GLN A 37 -8.88 6.25 22.16
CA GLN A 37 -9.96 7.23 22.23
C GLN A 37 -11.25 6.59 22.74
N LYS A 38 -11.90 7.25 23.72
CA LYS A 38 -13.11 6.73 24.40
C LYS A 38 -14.30 6.46 23.48
N TYR A 39 -14.31 7.01 22.27
CA TYR A 39 -15.39 6.85 21.29
C TYR A 39 -15.13 5.74 20.26
N ASP A 40 -13.95 5.15 20.27
CA ASP A 40 -13.56 4.11 19.33
C ASP A 40 -14.25 2.78 19.69
N LEU A 41 -14.53 1.98 18.65
CA LEU A 41 -14.90 0.59 18.87
C LEU A 41 -13.62 -0.19 19.15
N VAL A 42 -13.47 -0.63 20.39
CA VAL A 42 -12.29 -1.41 20.83
C VAL A 42 -12.59 -2.90 20.76
N LEU A 43 -11.73 -3.62 20.05
CA LEU A 43 -11.67 -5.08 20.04
C LEU A 43 -10.32 -5.51 20.60
N VAL A 44 -10.33 -6.35 21.63
CA VAL A 44 -9.13 -7.01 22.15
C VAL A 44 -9.26 -8.49 21.83
N MET A 45 -8.29 -9.07 21.14
CA MET A 45 -8.36 -10.46 20.72
C MET A 45 -7.00 -11.15 20.76
N GLY A 46 -7.01 -12.46 20.93
CA GLY A 46 -5.80 -13.26 20.88
C GLY A 46 -5.86 -14.42 21.84
N ASP A 47 -4.69 -14.98 22.11
CA ASP A 47 -4.51 -16.12 23.00
C ASP A 47 -4.23 -15.61 24.41
N PHE A 48 -5.21 -15.76 25.31
CA PHE A 48 -5.10 -15.30 26.68
C PHE A 48 -4.69 -16.41 27.65
N ASN A 49 -4.49 -17.65 27.16
CA ASN A 49 -4.25 -18.81 28.02
C ASN A 49 -5.24 -18.91 29.19
N ALA A 50 -6.48 -18.42 29.01
CA ALA A 50 -7.45 -18.20 30.06
C ALA A 50 -8.67 -19.10 29.84
N GLN A 51 -9.15 -19.77 30.88
CA GLN A 51 -10.39 -20.54 30.82
C GLN A 51 -11.48 -19.77 31.56
N ILE A 52 -12.60 -19.52 30.88
CA ILE A 52 -13.75 -18.80 31.46
C ILE A 52 -14.85 -19.81 31.78
N GLY A 53 -15.35 -19.81 33.01
CA GLY A 53 -16.37 -20.72 33.50
C GLY A 53 -17.79 -20.29 33.13
N ALA A 54 -18.61 -21.24 32.64
CA ALA A 54 -20.02 -21.02 32.39
C ALA A 54 -20.87 -20.94 33.67
N LYS A 55 -20.41 -21.54 34.78
CA LYS A 55 -21.16 -21.66 36.05
C LYS A 55 -20.85 -20.57 37.07
N GLU A 56 -19.83 -19.75 36.83
CA GLU A 56 -19.41 -18.63 37.69
C GLU A 56 -20.40 -17.44 37.68
N ASN A 57 -21.39 -17.46 36.78
CA ASN A 57 -22.45 -16.46 36.64
C ASN A 57 -21.96 -15.00 36.70
N GLN A 58 -21.25 -14.58 35.64
CA GLN A 58 -20.70 -13.22 35.52
C GLN A 58 -21.32 -12.46 34.33
N PRO A 59 -22.64 -12.20 34.33
CA PRO A 59 -23.38 -11.72 33.16
C PRO A 59 -22.92 -10.35 32.67
N GLU A 60 -22.25 -9.56 33.54
CA GLU A 60 -21.73 -8.26 33.18
C GLU A 60 -20.52 -8.32 32.25
N VAL A 61 -19.72 -9.39 32.29
CA VAL A 61 -18.40 -9.47 31.64
C VAL A 61 -18.30 -10.65 30.69
N ALA A 62 -18.98 -11.76 30.96
CA ALA A 62 -18.92 -12.98 30.16
C ALA A 62 -20.33 -13.57 29.92
N GLY A 63 -20.46 -14.34 28.84
CA GLY A 63 -21.66 -15.11 28.56
C GLY A 63 -21.62 -16.53 29.16
N ILE A 64 -22.75 -17.22 29.07
CA ILE A 64 -22.96 -18.57 29.65
C ILE A 64 -22.56 -19.72 28.71
N HIS A 65 -22.15 -19.41 27.47
CA HIS A 65 -21.81 -20.40 26.46
C HIS A 65 -20.30 -20.59 26.37
N SER A 66 -19.71 -21.02 27.48
CA SER A 66 -18.29 -21.39 27.55
C SER A 66 -18.11 -22.91 27.44
N LEU A 67 -16.90 -23.33 27.05
CA LEU A 67 -16.51 -24.74 27.05
C LEU A 67 -16.21 -25.27 28.46
N HIS A 68 -15.87 -24.39 29.39
CA HIS A 68 -15.42 -24.72 30.74
C HIS A 68 -16.49 -24.41 31.78
N ASP A 69 -16.51 -25.16 32.87
CA ASP A 69 -17.47 -24.96 33.97
C ASP A 69 -17.03 -23.83 34.92
N TYR A 70 -15.73 -23.76 35.22
CA TYR A 70 -15.11 -22.82 36.17
C TYR A 70 -14.00 -22.01 35.51
N ASN A 71 -13.62 -20.90 36.14
CA ASN A 71 -12.49 -20.10 35.69
C ASN A 71 -11.17 -20.80 36.00
N SER A 72 -10.15 -20.57 35.15
CA SER A 72 -8.76 -20.72 35.57
C SER A 72 -8.27 -19.44 36.26
N GLU A 73 -7.09 -19.45 36.85
CA GLU A 73 -6.49 -18.26 37.45
C GLU A 73 -6.28 -17.16 36.39
N ASN A 74 -5.76 -17.52 35.21
CA ASN A 74 -5.70 -16.59 34.08
C ASN A 74 -7.11 -16.14 33.63
N GLY A 75 -8.13 -16.99 33.82
CA GLY A 75 -9.53 -16.63 33.63
C GLY A 75 -9.95 -15.45 34.51
N ASP A 76 -9.61 -15.51 35.79
CA ASP A 76 -9.93 -14.46 36.75
C ASP A 76 -9.20 -13.16 36.43
N TYR A 77 -7.91 -13.21 36.04
CA TYR A 77 -7.18 -12.03 35.55
C TYR A 77 -7.85 -11.41 34.32
N LEU A 78 -8.28 -12.23 33.36
CA LEU A 78 -8.95 -11.73 32.15
C LEU A 78 -10.31 -11.09 32.47
N ILE A 79 -11.06 -11.67 33.41
CA ILE A 79 -12.35 -11.14 33.88
C ILE A 79 -12.16 -9.81 34.59
N ASP A 80 -11.18 -9.72 35.51
CA ASP A 80 -10.87 -8.48 36.21
C ASP A 80 -10.48 -7.37 35.22
N PHE A 81 -9.54 -7.66 34.31
CA PHE A 81 -9.16 -6.73 33.24
C PHE A 81 -10.37 -6.28 32.40
N ALA A 82 -11.24 -7.21 32.00
CA ALA A 82 -12.42 -6.90 31.21
C ALA A 82 -13.43 -6.05 31.98
N SER A 83 -13.59 -6.31 33.28
CA SER A 83 -14.43 -5.53 34.17
C SER A 83 -13.93 -4.08 34.30
N ARG A 84 -12.64 -3.90 34.65
CA ARG A 84 -11.98 -2.59 34.81
C ARG A 84 -12.05 -1.73 33.55
N ASN A 85 -11.89 -2.35 32.37
CA ASN A 85 -11.91 -1.65 31.08
C ASN A 85 -13.28 -1.58 30.41
N LYS A 86 -14.36 -2.01 31.08
CA LYS A 86 -15.72 -2.06 30.52
C LYS A 86 -15.77 -2.81 29.19
N LEU A 87 -15.06 -3.93 29.12
CA LEU A 87 -15.09 -4.88 28.03
C LEU A 87 -16.06 -6.03 28.34
N TYR A 88 -16.43 -6.77 27.30
CA TYR A 88 -17.23 -7.96 27.38
C TYR A 88 -16.55 -9.08 26.58
N ILE A 89 -16.36 -10.24 27.20
CA ILE A 89 -15.78 -11.46 26.62
C ILE A 89 -16.83 -12.11 25.70
N LYS A 90 -16.84 -11.65 24.45
CA LYS A 90 -17.88 -12.00 23.47
C LYS A 90 -17.79 -13.44 22.98
N SER A 91 -16.62 -14.05 23.08
CA SER A 91 -16.38 -15.47 22.74
C SER A 91 -17.20 -16.47 23.56
N THR A 92 -17.77 -16.08 24.70
CA THR A 92 -18.63 -16.95 25.55
C THR A 92 -20.12 -16.61 25.41
N SER A 93 -20.49 -15.71 24.50
CA SER A 93 -21.89 -15.25 24.32
C SER A 93 -22.74 -16.10 23.38
N PHE A 94 -22.14 -16.96 22.56
CA PHE A 94 -22.84 -17.60 21.44
C PHE A 94 -22.96 -19.10 21.64
N GLN A 95 -24.19 -19.61 21.47
CA GLN A 95 -24.42 -21.05 21.53
C GLN A 95 -23.85 -21.73 20.28
N HIS A 96 -22.86 -22.59 20.49
CA HIS A 96 -22.22 -23.36 19.43
C HIS A 96 -22.03 -24.81 19.82
N LYS A 97 -21.83 -25.68 18.82
CA LYS A 97 -21.34 -27.05 19.07
C LYS A 97 -19.92 -26.95 19.66
N LYS A 98 -19.53 -27.86 20.57
CA LYS A 98 -18.20 -27.88 21.20
C LYS A 98 -17.03 -27.76 20.20
N ILE A 99 -17.18 -28.37 19.02
CA ILE A 99 -16.21 -28.28 17.91
C ILE A 99 -15.99 -26.88 17.32
N HIS A 100 -16.86 -25.90 17.64
CA HIS A 100 -16.77 -24.51 17.20
C HIS A 100 -16.48 -23.56 18.37
N MET A 101 -16.34 -24.08 19.59
CA MET A 101 -15.97 -23.30 20.78
C MET A 101 -14.49 -23.50 21.13
N GLY A 102 -14.01 -24.74 21.06
CA GLY A 102 -12.62 -25.05 21.41
C GLY A 102 -11.62 -24.51 20.39
N THR A 103 -10.60 -23.82 20.90
CA THR A 103 -9.62 -23.08 20.12
C THR A 103 -8.25 -23.75 20.13
N TRP A 104 -7.94 -24.58 21.13
CA TRP A 104 -6.67 -25.31 21.23
C TRP A 104 -6.87 -26.77 21.59
N ILE A 105 -6.08 -27.68 21.00
CA ILE A 105 -6.11 -29.11 21.33
C ILE A 105 -4.93 -29.43 22.24
N ILE A 106 -5.21 -30.06 23.39
CA ILE A 106 -4.16 -30.50 24.30
C ILE A 106 -3.31 -31.60 23.63
N PRO A 107 -1.98 -31.46 23.53
CA PRO A 107 -1.11 -32.48 22.96
C PRO A 107 -1.29 -33.83 23.65
N GLY A 108 -1.57 -34.87 22.85
CA GLY A 108 -1.73 -36.24 23.37
C GLY A 108 -3.08 -36.54 24.02
N ARG A 109 -3.99 -35.56 24.15
CA ARG A 109 -5.37 -35.78 24.60
C ARG A 109 -6.37 -35.46 23.49
N ASN A 110 -7.59 -36.00 23.61
CA ASN A 110 -8.72 -35.63 22.74
C ASN A 110 -9.56 -34.48 23.33
N GLU A 111 -9.01 -33.76 24.31
CA GLU A 111 -9.61 -32.62 24.97
C GLU A 111 -9.25 -31.34 24.22
N VAL A 112 -10.21 -30.42 24.16
CA VAL A 112 -10.06 -29.12 23.49
C VAL A 112 -10.38 -28.06 24.51
N ASN A 113 -9.57 -27.01 24.59
CA ASN A 113 -9.80 -25.87 25.47
C ASN A 113 -10.19 -24.65 24.64
N GLN A 114 -10.99 -23.78 25.26
CA GLN A 114 -11.21 -22.42 24.79
C GLN A 114 -10.28 -21.50 25.58
N ILE A 115 -9.25 -20.96 24.91
CA ILE A 115 -8.24 -20.06 25.49
C ILE A 115 -7.97 -18.81 24.62
N ASP A 116 -8.42 -18.85 23.37
CA ASP A 116 -8.39 -17.71 22.48
C ASP A 116 -9.71 -16.94 22.59
N HIS A 117 -9.64 -15.68 23.01
CA HIS A 117 -10.82 -14.87 23.33
C HIS A 117 -10.92 -13.62 22.45
N VAL A 118 -12.15 -13.17 22.27
CA VAL A 118 -12.47 -11.90 21.61
C VAL A 118 -13.31 -11.07 22.58
N LEU A 119 -12.77 -9.94 22.98
CA LEU A 119 -13.38 -8.97 23.86
C LEU A 119 -13.79 -7.73 23.04
N ILE A 120 -14.90 -7.12 23.43
CA ILE A 120 -15.38 -5.88 22.83
C ILE A 120 -15.79 -4.89 23.91
N SER A 121 -15.60 -3.59 23.68
CA SER A 121 -16.17 -2.55 24.54
C SER A 121 -17.68 -2.78 24.75
N LYS A 122 -18.14 -2.78 26.01
CA LYS A 122 -19.55 -3.01 26.39
C LYS A 122 -20.52 -2.11 25.61
N ARG A 123 -20.12 -0.87 25.33
CA ARG A 123 -20.89 0.08 24.51
C ARG A 123 -21.21 -0.43 23.11
N HIS A 124 -20.32 -1.25 22.54
CA HIS A 124 -20.40 -1.80 21.18
C HIS A 124 -20.72 -3.30 21.20
N PHE A 125 -21.23 -3.82 22.32
CA PHE A 125 -21.51 -5.24 22.51
C PHE A 125 -22.38 -5.84 21.39
N SER A 126 -23.36 -5.10 20.87
CA SER A 126 -24.26 -5.55 19.80
C SER A 126 -23.62 -5.58 18.40
N SER A 127 -22.43 -5.00 18.24
CA SER A 127 -21.75 -4.92 16.95
C SER A 127 -21.13 -6.25 16.54
N VAL A 128 -20.75 -7.10 17.49
CA VAL A 128 -20.27 -8.45 17.21
C VAL A 128 -21.44 -9.41 17.11
N LEU A 129 -21.60 -10.01 15.94
CA LEU A 129 -22.69 -10.93 15.59
C LEU A 129 -22.38 -12.39 15.89
N ASP A 130 -21.10 -12.78 15.86
CA ASP A 130 -20.67 -14.17 16.02
C ASP A 130 -19.18 -14.23 16.39
N VAL A 131 -18.79 -15.20 17.23
CA VAL A 131 -17.39 -15.55 17.52
C VAL A 131 -17.28 -17.06 17.60
N ARG A 132 -16.45 -17.66 16.73
CA ARG A 132 -16.34 -19.13 16.65
C ARG A 132 -14.96 -19.59 16.20
N ALA A 133 -14.58 -20.79 16.64
CA ALA A 133 -13.43 -21.52 16.13
C ALA A 133 -13.72 -22.15 14.75
N CYS A 134 -12.78 -21.97 13.84
CA CYS A 134 -12.79 -22.47 12.47
C CYS A 134 -11.78 -23.61 12.34
N ARG A 135 -12.27 -24.86 12.41
CA ARG A 135 -11.43 -26.07 12.27
C ARG A 135 -10.99 -26.38 10.84
N GLY A 136 -11.71 -25.87 9.84
CA GLY A 136 -11.47 -26.13 8.42
C GLY A 136 -10.16 -25.53 7.89
N PRO A 137 -9.89 -24.22 8.12
CA PRO A 137 -8.62 -23.60 7.75
C PRO A 137 -7.41 -24.33 8.33
N ASN A 138 -6.38 -24.49 7.50
CA ASN A 138 -5.12 -25.12 7.88
C ASN A 138 -4.08 -24.04 8.21
N CYS A 139 -4.06 -23.59 9.46
CA CYS A 139 -3.15 -22.55 9.94
C CYS A 139 -1.78 -23.09 10.37
N ASP A 140 -1.55 -24.41 10.21
CA ASP A 140 -0.31 -25.08 10.60
C ASP A 140 0.11 -24.87 12.06
N SER A 141 -0.87 -24.64 12.92
CA SER A 141 -0.77 -24.44 14.37
C SER A 141 -1.56 -25.53 15.11
N ASP A 142 -1.23 -25.75 16.38
CA ASP A 142 -2.01 -26.50 17.36
C ASP A 142 -3.25 -25.73 17.84
N HIS A 143 -3.34 -24.44 17.55
CA HIS A 143 -4.55 -23.63 17.67
C HIS A 143 -5.40 -23.67 16.39
N TYR A 144 -6.72 -23.57 16.56
CA TYR A 144 -7.70 -23.33 15.53
C TYR A 144 -7.89 -21.83 15.33
N LEU A 145 -8.13 -21.43 14.07
CA LEU A 145 -8.42 -20.05 13.75
C LEU A 145 -9.72 -19.60 14.43
N VAL A 146 -9.68 -18.55 15.25
CA VAL A 146 -10.90 -17.91 15.76
C VAL A 146 -11.36 -16.83 14.77
N LYS A 147 -12.65 -16.84 14.45
CA LYS A 147 -13.28 -15.85 13.57
C LYS A 147 -14.34 -15.09 14.36
N THR A 148 -14.31 -13.76 14.25
CA THR A 148 -15.40 -12.88 14.70
C THR A 148 -16.10 -12.23 13.50
N ILE A 149 -17.42 -12.02 13.59
CA ILE A 149 -18.22 -11.31 12.59
C ILE A 149 -18.67 -9.98 13.21
N LEU A 150 -18.23 -8.87 12.61
CA LEU A 150 -18.55 -7.53 13.06
C LEU A 150 -19.52 -6.84 12.09
N ARG A 151 -20.54 -6.17 12.61
CA ARG A 151 -21.47 -5.30 11.87
C ARG A 151 -21.23 -3.85 12.26
N GLU A 152 -20.59 -3.10 11.36
CA GLU A 152 -20.35 -1.66 11.55
C GLU A 152 -20.50 -0.89 10.24
N LYS A 153 -20.81 0.41 10.35
CA LYS A 153 -20.84 1.33 9.21
C LYS A 153 -19.51 2.07 9.13
N LEU A 154 -18.65 1.64 8.21
CA LEU A 154 -17.38 2.31 7.95
C LEU A 154 -17.61 3.56 7.09
N SER A 155 -16.92 4.65 7.39
CA SER A 155 -16.76 5.72 6.41
C SER A 155 -16.01 5.16 5.23
N ASN A 156 -16.64 5.18 4.07
CA ASN A 156 -15.90 5.12 2.83
C ASN A 156 -15.19 6.47 2.70
N ILE A 157 -14.03 6.61 3.33
CA ILE A 157 -13.04 7.55 2.83
C ILE A 157 -12.64 6.92 1.52
N GLN A 158 -13.33 7.33 0.44
CA GLN A 158 -12.68 7.36 -0.85
C GLN A 158 -11.49 8.27 -0.60
N LEU A 159 -10.35 7.70 -0.16
CA LEU A 159 -9.05 8.27 -0.46
C LEU A 159 -9.22 8.55 -1.92
N LEU A 160 -9.43 9.82 -2.29
CA LEU A 160 -9.47 10.27 -3.68
C LEU A 160 -8.38 9.45 -4.30
N LYS A 161 -8.76 8.42 -5.09
CA LYS A 161 -7.78 7.45 -5.56
C LYS A 161 -6.89 8.36 -6.36
N ARG A 162 -5.72 8.76 -5.80
CA ARG A 162 -4.82 9.71 -6.45
C ARG A 162 -4.74 9.17 -7.85
N ALA A 163 -5.28 9.92 -8.82
CA ALA A 163 -5.61 9.38 -10.13
C ALA A 163 -4.38 8.58 -10.54
N GLN A 164 -4.52 7.24 -10.53
CA GLN A 164 -3.32 6.41 -10.47
C GLN A 164 -2.60 6.70 -11.76
N GLN A 165 -1.44 7.35 -11.66
CA GLN A 165 -0.72 7.82 -12.83
C GLN A 165 -0.52 6.60 -13.72
N ILE A 166 -1.11 6.64 -14.91
CA ILE A 166 -1.13 5.51 -15.82
C ILE A 166 0.31 5.24 -16.20
N LYS A 167 0.75 4.01 -15.98
CA LYS A 167 2.08 3.59 -16.40
C LYS A 167 1.95 2.89 -17.73
N TRP A 168 2.27 3.59 -18.81
CA TRP A 168 2.28 3.04 -20.16
C TRP A 168 3.35 1.96 -20.34
N ASP A 169 3.06 0.92 -21.13
CA ASP A 169 4.05 -0.08 -21.53
C ASP A 169 4.86 0.39 -22.75
N THR A 170 5.61 1.48 -22.57
CA THR A 170 6.35 2.18 -23.64
C THR A 170 7.43 1.33 -24.30
N ASN A 171 7.81 0.19 -23.70
CA ASN A 171 8.71 -0.78 -24.33
C ASN A 171 8.11 -1.35 -25.62
N LYS A 172 6.78 -1.45 -25.73
CA LYS A 172 6.14 -1.92 -26.96
C LYS A 172 6.35 -0.96 -28.12
N LEU A 173 6.31 0.35 -27.87
CA LEU A 173 6.59 1.35 -28.90
C LEU A 173 8.02 1.27 -29.45
N LYS A 174 8.96 0.75 -28.64
CA LYS A 174 10.35 0.55 -29.06
C LYS A 174 10.59 -0.79 -29.76
N ASN A 175 9.94 -1.85 -29.28
CA ASN A 175 10.30 -3.23 -29.65
C ASN A 175 9.29 -3.90 -30.58
N ASP A 176 8.07 -3.37 -30.71
CA ASP A 176 6.99 -3.94 -31.51
C ASP A 176 6.56 -2.96 -32.60
N SER A 177 7.05 -3.20 -33.82
CA SER A 177 6.75 -2.37 -34.99
C SER A 177 5.26 -2.32 -35.32
N ASN A 178 4.49 -3.37 -35.01
CA ASN A 178 3.04 -3.37 -35.26
C ASN A 178 2.34 -2.41 -34.31
N VAL A 179 2.68 -2.46 -33.02
CA VAL A 179 2.12 -1.53 -32.02
C VAL A 179 2.50 -0.08 -32.35
N LEU A 180 3.75 0.16 -32.78
CA LEU A 180 4.19 1.49 -33.21
C LEU A 180 3.37 2.00 -34.40
N ASN A 181 3.24 1.21 -35.46
CA ASN A 181 2.49 1.60 -36.66
C ASN A 181 1.01 1.83 -36.35
N SER A 182 0.39 0.95 -35.56
CA SER A 182 -1.01 1.13 -35.11
C SER A 182 -1.18 2.38 -34.26
N TYR A 183 -0.22 2.69 -33.37
CA TYR A 183 -0.25 3.90 -32.56
C TYR A 183 -0.17 5.16 -33.42
N GLN A 184 0.77 5.22 -34.36
CA GLN A 184 0.95 6.37 -35.26
C GLN A 184 -0.25 6.58 -36.18
N SER A 185 -0.80 5.49 -36.74
CA SER A 185 -1.97 5.57 -37.62
C SER A 185 -3.22 6.03 -36.88
N LEU A 186 -3.52 5.44 -35.71
CA LEU A 186 -4.67 5.84 -34.90
C LEU A 186 -4.53 7.27 -34.39
N LEU A 187 -3.32 7.64 -33.94
CA LEU A 187 -3.04 9.00 -33.50
C LEU A 187 -3.21 9.99 -34.64
N GLY A 188 -2.66 9.72 -35.83
CA GLY A 188 -2.83 10.56 -37.01
C GLY A 188 -4.31 10.84 -37.31
N CYS A 189 -5.13 9.79 -37.38
CA CYS A 189 -6.58 9.93 -37.61
C CYS A 189 -7.27 10.81 -36.55
N LYS A 190 -6.91 10.66 -35.27
CA LYS A 190 -7.50 11.48 -34.20
C LYS A 190 -6.99 12.93 -34.21
N LEU A 191 -5.79 13.18 -34.70
CA LEU A 191 -5.23 14.52 -34.83
C LEU A 191 -5.85 15.28 -36.01
N ASP A 192 -6.19 14.59 -37.10
CA ASP A 192 -6.90 15.20 -38.25
C ASP A 192 -8.31 15.70 -37.89
N ASP A 193 -8.92 15.11 -36.85
CA ASP A 193 -10.24 15.46 -36.35
C ASP A 193 -10.24 16.62 -35.32
N ILE A 194 -9.08 17.23 -35.03
CA ILE A 194 -9.00 18.37 -34.11
C ILE A 194 -9.74 19.58 -34.72
N ARG A 195 -10.72 20.10 -33.98
CA ARG A 195 -11.57 21.24 -34.40
C ARG A 195 -11.50 22.40 -33.41
N GLY A 196 -10.68 22.29 -32.37
CA GLY A 196 -10.46 23.36 -31.39
C GLY A 196 -10.18 24.70 -32.06
N THR A 197 -10.89 25.73 -31.63
CA THR A 197 -10.76 27.08 -32.18
C THR A 197 -9.73 27.90 -31.40
N THR A 198 -9.62 27.63 -30.10
CA THR A 198 -8.64 28.25 -29.22
C THR A 198 -7.43 27.34 -29.00
N LEU A 199 -6.31 27.94 -28.63
CA LEU A 199 -5.09 27.22 -28.27
C LEU A 199 -5.31 26.17 -27.17
N GLU A 200 -6.13 26.49 -26.15
CA GLU A 200 -6.44 25.57 -25.05
C GLU A 200 -7.26 24.36 -25.55
N GLU A 201 -8.28 24.60 -26.39
CA GLU A 201 -9.08 23.53 -26.98
C GLU A 201 -8.23 22.62 -27.87
N LYS A 202 -7.40 23.20 -28.74
CA LYS A 202 -6.48 22.45 -29.62
C LYS A 202 -5.53 21.56 -28.81
N TRP A 203 -4.96 22.10 -27.73
CA TRP A 203 -4.09 21.31 -26.86
C TRP A 203 -4.84 20.21 -26.13
N GLU A 204 -6.00 20.48 -25.51
CA GLU A 204 -6.76 19.45 -24.80
C GLU A 204 -7.26 18.35 -25.74
N GLU A 205 -7.66 18.67 -26.98
CA GLU A 205 -7.98 17.68 -28.01
C GLU A 205 -6.75 16.86 -28.42
N THR A 206 -5.59 17.50 -28.62
CA THR A 206 -4.32 16.82 -28.93
C THR A 206 -3.92 15.86 -27.80
N LYS A 207 -3.98 16.33 -26.56
CA LYS A 207 -3.69 15.54 -25.35
C LYS A 207 -4.62 14.34 -25.25
N LYS A 208 -5.92 14.53 -25.48
CA LYS A 208 -6.90 13.44 -25.51
C LYS A 208 -6.57 12.43 -26.61
N ALA A 209 -6.25 12.88 -27.82
CA ALA A 209 -5.85 12.02 -28.94
C ALA A 209 -4.63 11.16 -28.59
N ILE A 210 -3.59 11.75 -27.98
CA ILE A 210 -2.39 11.03 -27.52
C ILE A 210 -2.75 9.93 -26.52
N LEU A 211 -3.50 10.28 -25.47
CA LEU A 211 -3.81 9.38 -24.36
C LEU A 211 -4.76 8.25 -24.76
N GLU A 212 -5.76 8.54 -25.60
CA GLU A 212 -6.68 7.51 -26.08
C GLU A 212 -5.99 6.55 -27.05
N SER A 213 -5.20 7.07 -27.99
CA SER A 213 -4.42 6.23 -28.91
C SER A 213 -3.46 5.32 -28.15
N ALA A 214 -2.82 5.84 -27.10
CA ALA A 214 -1.96 5.04 -26.22
C ALA A 214 -2.74 3.98 -25.43
N ARG A 215 -3.97 4.31 -25.00
CA ARG A 215 -4.86 3.37 -24.28
C ARG A 215 -5.26 2.18 -25.14
N GLU A 216 -5.59 2.43 -26.40
CA GLU A 216 -6.03 1.39 -27.33
C GLU A 216 -4.88 0.49 -27.82
N THR A 217 -3.72 1.08 -28.09
CA THR A 217 -2.59 0.38 -28.74
C THR A 217 -1.52 -0.09 -27.75
N VAL A 218 -0.89 0.84 -27.01
CA VAL A 218 0.22 0.58 -26.07
C VAL A 218 -0.26 -0.18 -24.84
N LYS A 219 -1.42 0.23 -24.32
CA LYS A 219 -2.07 -0.26 -23.09
C LYS A 219 -1.26 0.03 -21.82
N GLU A 220 -1.96 -0.01 -20.69
CA GLU A 220 -1.34 0.17 -19.38
C GLU A 220 -0.48 -1.05 -19.02
N LYS A 221 0.66 -0.80 -18.38
CA LYS A 221 1.53 -1.85 -17.87
C LYS A 221 0.80 -2.59 -16.74
N PRO A 222 0.61 -3.92 -16.83
CA PRO A 222 -0.11 -4.67 -15.81
C PRO A 222 0.64 -4.62 -14.48
N LYS A 223 -0.11 -4.58 -13.38
CA LYS A 223 0.46 -4.73 -12.04
C LYS A 223 0.73 -6.22 -11.79
N GLU A 224 1.98 -6.57 -11.59
CA GLU A 224 2.36 -7.88 -11.07
C GLU A 224 1.81 -8.02 -9.65
N ARG A 225 0.76 -8.83 -9.48
CA ARG A 225 0.12 -9.08 -8.18
C ARG A 225 0.82 -10.17 -7.36
N ASN A 226 1.52 -11.08 -8.03
CA ASN A 226 2.11 -12.25 -7.41
C ASN A 226 3.63 -12.19 -7.50
N ALA A 227 4.30 -12.67 -6.46
CA ALA A 227 5.76 -12.77 -6.39
C ALA A 227 6.35 -13.84 -7.34
N GLY A 228 5.64 -14.25 -8.40
CA GLY A 228 6.11 -15.15 -9.47
C GLY A 228 6.53 -16.58 -9.09
N TRP A 229 6.70 -16.89 -7.81
CA TRP A 229 7.25 -18.18 -7.33
C TRP A 229 6.18 -19.23 -7.00
N PHE A 230 4.94 -18.81 -6.75
CA PHE A 230 3.84 -19.71 -6.39
C PHE A 230 3.13 -20.16 -7.66
N ASP A 231 3.35 -21.41 -8.05
CA ASP A 231 2.85 -22.03 -9.28
C ASP A 231 1.74 -23.06 -9.00
N GLN A 232 1.27 -23.73 -10.06
CA GLN A 232 0.22 -24.74 -9.95
C GLN A 232 0.64 -25.92 -9.08
N GLU A 233 1.92 -26.32 -9.10
CA GLU A 233 2.43 -27.39 -8.24
C GLU A 233 2.32 -27.01 -6.75
N CYS A 234 2.61 -25.75 -6.41
CA CYS A 234 2.40 -25.22 -5.06
C CYS A 234 0.92 -25.25 -4.65
N GLN A 235 0.02 -24.86 -5.56
CA GLN A 235 -1.42 -24.88 -5.31
C GLN A 235 -1.92 -26.32 -5.08
N ASP A 236 -1.57 -27.24 -5.97
CA ASP A 236 -2.00 -28.63 -5.93
C ASP A 236 -1.55 -29.34 -4.65
N ILE A 237 -0.30 -29.13 -4.21
CA ILE A 237 0.19 -29.76 -2.98
C ILE A 237 -0.48 -29.16 -1.73
N ILE A 238 -0.80 -27.87 -1.74
CA ILE A 238 -1.55 -27.22 -0.66
C ILE A 238 -2.98 -27.76 -0.61
N ASP A 239 -3.63 -27.92 -1.75
CA ASP A 239 -4.99 -28.45 -1.81
C ASP A 239 -5.06 -29.92 -1.38
N LYS A 240 -4.11 -30.75 -1.84
CA LYS A 240 -3.95 -32.13 -1.34
C LYS A 240 -3.72 -32.16 0.16
N LYS A 241 -2.84 -31.32 0.70
CA LYS A 241 -2.59 -31.19 2.15
C LYS A 241 -3.87 -30.79 2.90
N ASN A 242 -4.61 -29.80 2.39
CA ASN A 242 -5.82 -29.30 3.02
C ASN A 242 -6.94 -30.34 2.99
N GLN A 243 -7.06 -31.09 1.89
CA GLN A 243 -8.01 -32.18 1.78
C GLN A 243 -7.66 -33.32 2.75
N ALA A 244 -6.39 -33.70 2.84
CA ALA A 244 -5.92 -34.68 3.82
C ALA A 244 -6.19 -34.24 5.26
N ARG A 245 -6.04 -32.94 5.58
CA ARG A 245 -6.41 -32.39 6.89
C ARG A 245 -7.91 -32.54 7.15
N LYS A 246 -8.77 -32.20 6.18
CA LYS A 246 -10.23 -32.38 6.32
C LYS A 246 -10.59 -33.85 6.57
N THR A 247 -9.97 -34.79 5.84
CA THR A 247 -10.16 -36.23 6.05
C THR A 247 -9.70 -36.67 7.44
N MET A 248 -8.54 -36.19 7.90
CA MET A 248 -8.02 -36.47 9.24
C MET A 248 -8.95 -35.93 10.34
N LEU A 249 -9.49 -34.72 10.19
CA LEU A 249 -10.45 -34.13 11.13
C LEU A 249 -11.79 -34.86 11.15
N ALA A 250 -12.25 -35.37 9.99
CA ALA A 250 -13.48 -36.13 9.89
C ALA A 250 -13.35 -37.56 10.45
N ARG A 251 -12.19 -38.20 10.23
CA ARG A 251 -11.87 -39.56 10.71
C ARG A 251 -10.42 -39.59 11.20
N ASN A 252 -10.24 -39.47 12.51
CA ASN A 252 -8.92 -39.43 13.13
C ASN A 252 -8.33 -40.85 13.27
N THR A 253 -7.81 -41.40 12.17
CA THR A 253 -7.10 -42.69 12.14
C THR A 253 -5.60 -42.47 12.01
N ARG A 254 -4.79 -43.42 12.50
CA ARG A 254 -3.33 -43.40 12.36
C ARG A 254 -2.91 -43.19 10.89
N ARG A 255 -3.57 -43.90 9.96
CA ARG A 255 -3.35 -43.77 8.51
C ARG A 255 -3.61 -42.35 8.01
N ASN A 256 -4.74 -41.74 8.36
CA ASN A 256 -5.07 -40.38 7.93
C ASN A 256 -4.07 -39.35 8.50
N GLY A 257 -3.63 -39.54 9.75
CA GLY A 257 -2.60 -38.72 10.37
C GLY A 257 -1.22 -38.89 9.70
N GLU A 258 -0.85 -40.09 9.26
CA GLU A 258 0.37 -40.34 8.48
C GLU A 258 0.32 -39.67 7.11
N ILE A 259 -0.80 -39.81 6.37
CA ILE A 259 -1.02 -39.17 5.06
C ILE A 259 -0.89 -37.63 5.18
N TYR A 260 -1.55 -37.03 6.17
CA TYR A 260 -1.46 -35.58 6.40
C TYR A 260 -0.02 -35.15 6.74
N ARG A 261 0.67 -35.87 7.63
CA ARG A 261 2.07 -35.57 7.99
C ARG A 261 3.01 -35.65 6.80
N GLU A 262 2.83 -36.65 5.93
CA GLU A 262 3.61 -36.80 4.70
C GLU A 262 3.36 -35.63 3.74
N LEU A 263 2.10 -35.32 3.44
CA LEU A 263 1.74 -34.19 2.57
C LEU A 263 2.17 -32.84 3.15
N ARG A 264 2.14 -32.69 4.48
CA ARG A 264 2.68 -31.50 5.16
C ARG A 264 4.18 -31.35 4.89
N ARG A 265 4.98 -32.41 5.08
CA ARG A 265 6.43 -32.39 4.78
C ARG A 265 6.70 -32.11 3.30
N LYS A 266 6.00 -32.81 2.39
CA LYS A 266 6.10 -32.60 0.93
C LYS A 266 5.79 -31.15 0.55
N SER A 267 4.69 -30.59 1.05
CA SER A 267 4.31 -29.20 0.79
C SER A 267 5.37 -28.20 1.28
N LYS A 268 5.91 -28.40 2.50
CA LYS A 268 6.96 -27.53 3.05
C LYS A 268 8.22 -27.57 2.19
N ASN A 269 8.62 -28.74 1.72
CA ASN A 269 9.79 -28.90 0.87
C ASN A 269 9.60 -28.26 -0.52
N ILE A 270 8.45 -28.48 -1.17
CA ILE A 270 8.13 -27.88 -2.47
C ILE A 270 8.10 -26.36 -2.36
N LEU A 271 7.38 -25.80 -1.38
CA LEU A 271 7.31 -24.35 -1.20
C LEU A 271 8.68 -23.73 -0.89
N LYS A 272 9.50 -24.38 -0.06
CA LYS A 272 10.86 -23.93 0.22
C LYS A 272 11.74 -23.98 -1.03
N LYS A 273 11.64 -25.05 -1.82
CA LYS A 273 12.37 -25.21 -3.09
C LYS A 273 11.99 -24.12 -4.08
N LYS A 274 10.70 -23.92 -4.35
CA LYS A 274 10.19 -22.92 -5.30
C LYS A 274 10.55 -21.49 -4.90
N LYS A 275 10.46 -21.15 -3.61
CA LYS A 275 10.95 -19.85 -3.08
C LYS A 275 12.45 -19.66 -3.33
N LYS A 276 13.26 -20.68 -3.07
CA LYS A 276 14.73 -20.62 -3.29
C LYS A 276 15.07 -20.51 -4.77
N GLU A 277 14.41 -21.29 -5.63
CA GLU A 277 14.59 -21.23 -7.09
C GLU A 277 14.24 -19.86 -7.65
N HIS A 278 13.13 -19.27 -7.19
CA HIS A 278 12.74 -17.93 -7.59
C HIS A 278 13.75 -16.88 -7.14
N LEU A 279 14.18 -16.91 -5.88
CA LEU A 279 15.20 -15.98 -5.38
C LEU A 279 16.50 -16.10 -6.18
N ASN A 280 16.95 -17.33 -6.47
CA ASN A 280 18.14 -17.55 -7.29
C ASN A 280 17.95 -17.04 -8.72
N LYS A 281 16.75 -17.17 -9.30
CA LYS A 281 16.41 -16.61 -10.61
C LYS A 281 16.46 -15.09 -10.59
N GLU A 282 15.85 -14.44 -9.59
CA GLU A 282 15.90 -12.98 -9.44
C GLU A 282 17.35 -12.48 -9.29
N ILE A 283 18.19 -13.17 -8.52
CA ILE A 283 19.61 -12.83 -8.38
C ILE A 283 20.34 -12.93 -9.72
N ARG A 284 20.15 -14.02 -10.47
CA ARG A 284 20.75 -14.18 -11.81
C ARG A 284 20.26 -13.11 -12.80
N GLU A 285 18.99 -12.74 -12.74
CA GLU A 285 18.45 -11.64 -13.56
C GLU A 285 19.13 -10.31 -13.20
N ILE A 286 19.34 -10.03 -11.91
CA ILE A 286 20.09 -8.85 -11.45
C ILE A 286 21.54 -8.88 -11.97
N GLU A 287 22.22 -10.03 -11.87
CA GLU A 287 23.59 -10.20 -12.39
C GLU A 287 23.66 -9.96 -13.90
N ASN A 288 22.71 -10.52 -14.67
CA ASN A 288 22.62 -10.30 -16.11
C ASN A 288 22.38 -8.83 -16.46
N LEU A 289 21.49 -8.14 -15.74
CA LEU A 289 21.25 -6.71 -15.94
C LEU A 289 22.51 -5.87 -15.67
N ASN A 290 23.35 -6.28 -14.72
CA ASN A 290 24.65 -5.64 -14.49
C ASN A 290 25.61 -5.88 -15.67
N ASN A 291 25.68 -7.13 -16.16
CA ASN A 291 26.53 -7.51 -17.28
C ASN A 291 26.13 -6.81 -18.60
N GLU A 292 24.83 -6.66 -18.84
CA GLU A 292 24.26 -5.93 -19.99
C GLU A 292 24.39 -4.40 -19.85
N ARG A 293 24.95 -3.90 -18.74
CA ARG A 293 25.03 -2.46 -18.40
C ARG A 293 23.66 -1.76 -18.40
N GLU A 294 22.61 -2.49 -18.05
CA GLU A 294 21.24 -1.99 -17.87
C GLU A 294 21.07 -1.40 -16.46
N GLU A 295 21.90 -0.40 -16.14
CA GLU A 295 22.06 0.17 -14.78
C GLU A 295 20.74 0.51 -14.09
N ARG A 296 19.81 1.12 -14.84
CA ARG A 296 18.50 1.50 -14.30
C ARG A 296 17.69 0.29 -13.86
N LYS A 297 17.63 -0.76 -14.68
CA LYS A 297 16.89 -1.99 -14.37
C LYS A 297 17.56 -2.71 -13.19
N PHE A 298 18.89 -2.75 -13.19
CA PHE A 298 19.70 -3.30 -12.10
C PHE A 298 19.38 -2.66 -10.74
N TYR A 299 19.52 -1.33 -10.63
CA TYR A 299 19.22 -0.62 -9.37
C TYR A 299 17.74 -0.72 -8.97
N ALA A 300 16.83 -0.74 -9.93
CA ALA A 300 15.41 -0.95 -9.65
C ALA A 300 15.13 -2.34 -9.06
N ALA A 301 15.78 -3.38 -9.58
CA ALA A 301 15.66 -4.75 -9.10
C ALA A 301 16.29 -4.92 -7.70
N ILE A 302 17.48 -4.36 -7.46
CA ILE A 302 18.09 -4.34 -6.12
C ILE A 302 17.18 -3.64 -5.10
N LYS A 303 16.62 -2.48 -5.47
CA LYS A 303 15.71 -1.74 -4.59
C LYS A 303 14.43 -2.52 -4.29
N LYS A 304 13.91 -3.30 -5.25
CA LYS A 304 12.76 -4.19 -5.05
C LYS A 304 13.10 -5.30 -4.05
N MET A 305 14.27 -5.92 -4.20
CA MET A 305 14.75 -7.02 -3.35
C MET A 305 15.05 -6.55 -1.91
N LYS A 306 15.69 -5.39 -1.74
CA LYS A 306 16.03 -4.79 -0.43
C LYS A 306 14.87 -4.01 0.21
N LYS A 307 13.66 -4.08 -0.35
CA LYS A 307 12.55 -3.23 0.09
C LYS A 307 12.03 -3.67 1.46
N GLU A 308 12.61 -3.12 2.51
CA GLU A 308 12.06 -3.19 3.86
C GLU A 308 10.87 -2.25 4.00
N PHE A 309 9.96 -2.56 4.93
CA PHE A 309 8.88 -1.66 5.28
C PHE A 309 9.47 -0.40 5.91
N GLN A 310 9.32 0.73 5.23
CA GLN A 310 9.65 2.03 5.80
C GLN A 310 8.36 2.77 6.13
N PRO A 311 8.10 3.09 7.41
CA PRO A 311 6.94 3.89 7.77
C PRO A 311 7.05 5.26 7.10
N ARG A 312 5.98 5.68 6.43
CA ARG A 312 5.91 7.04 5.88
C ARG A 312 5.63 8.00 7.04
N ALA A 313 6.56 8.94 7.27
CA ALA A 313 6.28 10.07 8.13
C ALA A 313 5.23 10.94 7.43
N MET A 314 4.00 10.91 7.95
CA MET A 314 2.88 11.70 7.41
C MET A 314 2.78 13.09 8.07
N GLY A 315 3.48 13.30 9.19
CA GLY A 315 3.45 14.56 9.93
C GLY A 315 4.68 15.43 9.70
N CYS A 316 4.51 16.74 9.88
CA CYS A 316 5.58 17.74 9.80
C CYS A 316 5.63 18.59 11.07
N LYS A 317 6.81 19.00 11.53
CA LYS A 317 6.96 19.92 12.67
C LYS A 317 6.58 21.34 12.27
N ASN A 318 5.82 22.05 13.08
CA ASN A 318 5.59 23.49 12.95
C ASN A 318 6.83 24.29 13.39
N GLU A 319 6.76 25.63 13.32
CA GLU A 319 7.85 26.54 13.72
C GLU A 319 8.23 26.37 15.19
N ASN A 320 7.26 26.03 16.04
CA ASN A 320 7.43 25.78 17.47
C ASN A 320 7.93 24.35 17.79
N GLY A 321 8.27 23.55 16.77
CA GLY A 321 8.75 22.18 16.92
C GLY A 321 7.69 21.10 17.20
N ALA A 322 6.41 21.46 17.30
CA ALA A 322 5.30 20.54 17.51
C ALA A 322 4.90 19.82 16.21
N VAL A 323 4.58 18.53 16.29
CA VAL A 323 4.24 17.72 15.11
C VAL A 323 2.79 17.94 14.69
N ILE A 324 2.60 18.44 13.47
CA ILE A 324 1.32 18.51 12.77
C ILE A 324 1.09 17.18 12.06
N THR A 325 -0.04 16.54 12.32
CA THR A 325 -0.45 15.27 11.69
C THR A 325 -1.68 15.41 10.79
N GLU A 326 -2.36 16.56 10.84
CA GLU A 326 -3.54 16.86 10.04
C GLU A 326 -3.17 17.14 8.58
N GLU A 327 -3.68 16.35 7.63
CA GLU A 327 -3.27 16.35 6.22
C GLU A 327 -3.36 17.75 5.57
N ARG A 328 -4.43 18.49 5.81
CA ARG A 328 -4.61 19.85 5.25
C ARG A 328 -3.51 20.79 5.71
N LYS A 329 -3.24 20.85 7.02
CA LYS A 329 -2.20 21.71 7.59
C LYS A 329 -0.80 21.28 7.18
N VAL A 330 -0.57 19.98 7.03
CA VAL A 330 0.69 19.45 6.48
C VAL A 330 0.89 19.95 5.05
N MET A 331 -0.14 19.89 4.21
CA MET A 331 -0.09 20.37 2.83
C MET A 331 0.10 21.89 2.74
N GLU A 332 -0.61 22.68 3.54
CA GLU A 332 -0.42 24.14 3.63
C GLU A 332 1.03 24.50 3.99
N LYS A 333 1.62 23.77 4.95
CA LYS A 333 3.03 23.96 5.30
C LYS A 333 3.98 23.62 4.15
N TRP A 334 3.70 22.56 3.38
CA TRP A 334 4.48 22.22 2.19
C TRP A 334 4.39 23.30 1.11
N ILE A 335 3.19 23.83 0.86
CA ILE A 335 2.95 24.94 -0.07
C ILE A 335 3.79 26.14 0.35
N HIS A 336 3.64 26.57 1.61
CA HIS A 336 4.38 27.72 2.14
C HIS A 336 5.91 27.53 2.09
N HIS A 337 6.39 26.32 2.37
CA HIS A 337 7.82 26.02 2.29
C HIS A 337 8.36 26.16 0.87
N PHE A 338 7.69 25.58 -0.13
CA PHE A 338 8.18 25.63 -1.52
C PHE A 338 7.94 26.98 -2.17
N ASP A 339 6.87 27.68 -1.84
CA ASP A 339 6.64 29.07 -2.26
C ASP A 339 7.79 29.97 -1.81
N ASN A 340 8.13 29.92 -0.51
CA ASN A 340 9.29 30.63 0.03
C ASN A 340 10.63 30.17 -0.56
N LEU A 341 10.76 28.92 -1.01
CA LEU A 341 12.02 28.41 -1.55
C LEU A 341 12.24 28.82 -3.00
N LEU A 342 11.17 28.79 -3.80
CA LEU A 342 11.23 28.98 -5.26
C LEU A 342 10.98 30.44 -5.67
N ASN A 343 10.21 31.20 -4.89
CA ASN A 343 9.75 32.55 -5.26
C ASN A 343 10.43 33.68 -4.47
N LYS A 344 11.52 33.41 -3.75
CA LYS A 344 12.31 34.48 -3.11
C LYS A 344 13.03 35.32 -4.16
N ALA A 345 12.88 36.64 -4.07
CA ALA A 345 13.70 37.60 -4.80
C ALA A 345 15.20 37.33 -4.54
N PRO A 346 16.11 37.66 -5.49
CA PRO A 346 17.54 37.52 -5.27
C PRO A 346 17.91 38.20 -3.96
N ARG A 347 18.61 37.50 -3.07
CA ARG A 347 19.17 38.13 -1.88
C ARG A 347 20.11 39.22 -2.39
N GLU A 348 19.82 40.48 -2.06
CA GLU A 348 20.83 41.53 -2.08
C GLU A 348 21.99 41.02 -1.23
N ASN A 349 23.06 40.62 -1.90
CA ASN A 349 24.26 40.14 -1.25
C ASN A 349 24.98 41.40 -0.74
N PRO A 350 25.09 41.65 0.58
CA PRO A 350 25.70 42.89 1.08
C PRO A 350 27.20 42.99 0.78
N ASN A 351 27.80 41.90 0.25
CA ASN A 351 29.20 41.80 -0.15
C ASN A 351 29.39 41.57 -1.66
N ALA A 352 28.36 41.77 -2.49
CA ALA A 352 28.60 41.90 -3.93
C ALA A 352 29.25 43.26 -4.19
N SER A 353 30.46 43.26 -4.74
CA SER A 353 31.10 44.49 -5.20
C SER A 353 30.21 45.16 -6.27
N PRO A 354 30.26 46.50 -6.44
CA PRO A 354 29.40 47.20 -7.41
C PRO A 354 29.63 46.78 -8.88
N ASP A 355 30.66 46.00 -9.18
CA ASP A 355 30.96 45.57 -10.55
C ASP A 355 30.54 44.11 -10.76
N GLU A 356 29.26 43.93 -11.07
CA GLU A 356 28.76 42.97 -12.06
C GLU A 356 27.26 43.27 -12.17
N GLU A 357 26.94 44.42 -12.79
CA GLU A 357 25.78 44.42 -13.70
C GLU A 357 25.96 43.16 -14.54
N THR A 358 25.17 42.13 -14.27
CA THR A 358 25.04 41.00 -15.17
C THR A 358 24.55 41.62 -16.45
N THR A 359 25.47 41.96 -17.33
CA THR A 359 25.22 42.44 -18.66
C THR A 359 24.39 41.31 -19.24
N ARG A 360 23.06 41.47 -19.28
CA ARG A 360 22.24 40.68 -20.17
C ARG A 360 22.97 40.82 -21.49
N PRO A 361 23.52 39.73 -22.07
CA PRO A 361 24.26 39.86 -23.31
C PRO A 361 23.36 40.63 -24.26
N SER A 362 23.77 41.83 -24.65
CA SER A 362 23.08 42.70 -25.60
C SER A 362 23.21 42.14 -27.03
N THR A 363 23.30 40.83 -27.14
CA THR A 363 23.21 40.00 -28.34
C THR A 363 21.95 39.13 -28.23
N LEU A 364 20.78 39.78 -28.08
CA LEU A 364 19.48 39.18 -28.43
C LEU A 364 19.14 39.58 -29.88
N SER A 365 20.12 39.54 -30.77
CA SER A 365 19.89 39.62 -32.20
C SER A 365 20.52 38.38 -32.82
N GLU A 366 19.78 37.27 -32.83
CA GLU A 366 19.95 36.12 -33.74
C GLU A 366 19.03 34.95 -33.33
N ASN A 367 17.71 35.19 -33.29
CA ASN A 367 16.65 34.27 -33.76
C ASN A 367 15.27 34.67 -33.17
N ASP A 368 14.68 35.73 -33.71
CA ASP A 368 13.25 36.03 -33.53
C ASP A 368 12.37 35.26 -34.55
N ASN A 369 12.95 34.26 -35.22
CA ASN A 369 12.27 33.49 -36.24
C ASN A 369 11.29 32.51 -35.60
N ILE A 370 10.12 32.39 -36.21
CA ILE A 370 9.12 31.39 -35.84
C ILE A 370 9.78 30.00 -35.85
N PRO A 371 9.63 29.20 -34.77
CA PRO A 371 10.20 27.86 -34.71
C PRO A 371 9.80 27.02 -35.93
N THR A 372 10.78 26.39 -36.56
CA THR A 372 10.57 25.53 -37.71
C THR A 372 10.15 24.12 -37.29
N LYS A 373 9.41 23.43 -38.16
CA LYS A 373 9.01 22.03 -37.94
C LYS A 373 10.20 21.10 -37.67
N ILE A 374 11.33 21.34 -38.34
CA ILE A 374 12.57 20.57 -38.16
C ILE A 374 13.13 20.76 -36.75
N GLU A 375 13.07 21.97 -36.19
CA GLU A 375 13.50 22.22 -34.81
C GLU A 375 12.61 21.50 -33.80
N ILE A 376 11.29 21.48 -34.03
CA ILE A 376 10.35 20.74 -33.19
C ILE A 376 10.64 19.23 -33.24
N GLN A 377 10.85 18.65 -34.42
CA GLN A 377 11.24 17.24 -34.56
C GLN A 377 12.55 16.93 -33.83
N LYS A 378 13.57 17.79 -33.97
CA LYS A 378 14.85 17.65 -33.25
C LYS A 378 14.65 17.73 -31.73
N ALA A 379 13.79 18.64 -31.25
CA ALA A 379 13.48 18.78 -29.84
C ALA A 379 12.78 17.54 -29.27
N ILE A 380 11.78 17.01 -30.00
CA ILE A 380 11.09 15.75 -29.66
C ILE A 380 12.11 14.62 -29.51
N GLN A 381 13.02 14.44 -30.47
CA GLN A 381 14.01 13.36 -30.40
C GLN A 381 15.01 13.51 -29.24
N ARG A 382 15.32 14.75 -28.84
CA ARG A 382 16.22 15.05 -27.70
C ARG A 382 15.58 14.81 -26.33
N MET A 383 14.27 14.64 -26.22
CA MET A 383 13.60 14.40 -24.93
C MET A 383 14.24 13.20 -24.20
N ARG A 384 14.26 13.21 -22.87
CA ARG A 384 14.82 12.07 -22.11
C ARG A 384 13.74 11.03 -21.84
N ASN A 385 13.98 9.79 -22.25
CA ASN A 385 13.06 8.69 -21.98
C ASN A 385 12.97 8.39 -20.47
N ASN A 386 11.87 7.78 -20.06
CA ASN A 386 11.58 7.27 -18.74
C ASN A 386 11.63 8.35 -17.63
N ARG A 387 11.27 9.58 -17.99
CA ARG A 387 10.95 10.67 -17.06
C ARG A 387 9.51 10.51 -16.58
N ALA A 388 9.22 11.05 -15.40
CA ALA A 388 7.84 11.06 -14.89
C ALA A 388 6.99 11.95 -15.82
N PRO A 389 5.78 11.52 -16.20
CA PRO A 389 4.87 12.41 -16.91
C PRO A 389 4.40 13.52 -15.97
N GLY A 390 3.97 14.64 -16.56
CA GLY A 390 3.37 15.74 -15.82
C GLY A 390 1.96 15.38 -15.33
N GLU A 391 1.19 16.41 -14.99
CA GLU A 391 -0.23 16.26 -14.66
C GLU A 391 -1.05 15.70 -15.85
N ASP A 392 -0.59 15.96 -17.07
CA ASP A 392 -1.20 15.47 -18.31
C ASP A 392 -1.13 13.93 -18.49
N GLY A 393 -0.25 13.24 -17.77
CA GLY A 393 -0.05 11.80 -17.93
C GLY A 393 0.65 11.39 -19.24
N ILE A 394 1.19 12.33 -20.02
CA ILE A 394 1.89 12.08 -21.29
C ILE A 394 3.37 11.83 -21.01
N THR A 395 3.88 10.66 -21.36
CA THR A 395 5.31 10.37 -21.24
C THR A 395 6.06 10.82 -22.50
N ALA A 396 7.35 11.14 -22.35
CA ALA A 396 8.21 11.53 -23.47
C ALA A 396 8.20 10.52 -24.63
N GLU A 397 8.05 9.23 -24.34
CA GLU A 397 7.96 8.17 -25.34
C GLU A 397 6.70 8.29 -26.21
N LEU A 398 5.54 8.67 -25.65
CA LEU A 398 4.34 8.86 -26.44
C LEU A 398 4.53 9.96 -27.49
N ILE A 399 5.22 11.04 -27.11
CA ILE A 399 5.54 12.15 -28.02
C ILE A 399 6.59 11.72 -29.05
N LYS A 400 7.69 11.08 -28.60
CA LYS A 400 8.77 10.63 -29.49
C LYS A 400 8.34 9.65 -30.57
N TYR A 401 7.44 8.74 -30.23
CA TYR A 401 6.96 7.69 -31.11
C TYR A 401 5.64 8.06 -31.81
N GLY A 402 5.09 9.26 -31.57
CA GLY A 402 3.84 9.73 -32.17
C GLY A 402 3.90 10.05 -33.67
N GLY A 403 5.09 10.01 -34.26
CA GLY A 403 5.27 10.15 -35.71
C GLY A 403 5.11 11.59 -36.22
N GLU A 404 5.02 11.70 -37.54
CA GLU A 404 5.03 13.00 -38.24
C GLU A 404 3.76 13.83 -38.02
N ALA A 405 2.60 13.16 -37.92
CA ALA A 405 1.32 13.81 -37.65
C ALA A 405 1.39 14.59 -36.32
N LEU A 406 1.82 13.93 -35.25
CA LEU A 406 1.98 14.59 -33.95
C LEU A 406 3.01 15.72 -33.97
N ALA A 407 4.15 15.51 -34.65
CA ALA A 407 5.16 16.57 -34.78
C ALA A 407 4.62 17.81 -35.51
N SER A 408 3.73 17.62 -36.50
CA SER A 408 3.06 18.70 -37.21
C SER A 408 2.08 19.45 -36.31
N THR A 409 1.19 18.73 -35.62
CA THR A 409 0.24 19.35 -34.69
C THR A 409 0.93 20.12 -33.56
N LEU A 410 2.03 19.57 -33.01
CA LEU A 410 2.82 20.28 -32.00
C LEU A 410 3.51 21.52 -32.56
N HIS A 411 3.95 21.49 -33.82
CA HIS A 411 4.54 22.66 -34.49
C HIS A 411 3.50 23.78 -34.68
N ASP A 412 2.27 23.43 -35.05
CA ASP A 412 1.17 24.40 -35.18
C ASP A 412 0.86 25.07 -33.84
N ILE A 413 0.70 24.27 -32.77
CA ILE A 413 0.46 24.76 -31.41
C ILE A 413 1.60 25.66 -30.93
N ILE A 414 2.86 25.26 -31.12
CA ILE A 414 4.03 26.05 -30.70
C ILE A 414 4.15 27.35 -31.50
N THR A 415 3.80 27.32 -32.79
CA THR A 415 3.79 28.51 -33.65
C THR A 415 2.70 29.50 -33.22
N GLU A 416 1.54 29.01 -32.80
CA GLU A 416 0.46 29.83 -32.25
C GLU A 416 0.85 30.43 -30.90
N ILE A 417 1.46 29.64 -30.00
CA ILE A 417 2.05 30.14 -28.74
C ILE A 417 3.06 31.26 -29.02
N TRP A 418 3.94 31.07 -30.00
CA TRP A 418 4.95 32.06 -30.38
C TRP A 418 4.34 33.37 -30.87
N LYS A 419 3.24 33.30 -31.65
CA LYS A 419 2.58 34.48 -32.22
C LYS A 419 1.68 35.21 -31.22
N GLU A 420 0.95 34.46 -30.39
CA GLU A 420 -0.03 35.02 -29.45
C GLU A 420 0.55 35.34 -28.08
N GLU A 421 1.77 34.84 -27.79
CA GLU A 421 2.44 34.93 -26.49
C GLU A 421 1.59 34.37 -25.33
N LYS A 422 0.70 33.42 -25.66
CA LYS A 422 -0.17 32.72 -24.71
C LYS A 422 0.16 31.25 -24.70
N MET A 423 0.19 30.65 -23.51
CA MET A 423 0.49 29.24 -23.32
C MET A 423 -0.70 28.52 -22.68
N PRO A 424 -0.98 27.25 -23.03
CA PRO A 424 -2.02 26.47 -22.38
C PRO A 424 -1.83 26.44 -20.87
N GLU A 425 -2.92 26.46 -20.12
CA GLU A 425 -2.85 26.55 -18.66
C GLU A 425 -2.19 25.30 -18.05
N SER A 426 -2.47 24.13 -18.64
CA SER A 426 -1.85 22.87 -18.21
C SER A 426 -0.33 22.83 -18.35
N TRP A 427 0.27 23.63 -19.23
CA TRP A 427 1.74 23.72 -19.39
C TRP A 427 2.40 24.57 -18.31
N LYS A 428 1.62 25.39 -17.58
CA LYS A 428 2.10 26.21 -16.46
C LYS A 428 2.15 25.44 -15.15
N VAL A 429 1.55 24.25 -15.11
CA VAL A 429 1.43 23.45 -13.88
C VAL A 429 2.60 22.47 -13.76
N GLY A 430 3.31 22.53 -12.63
CA GLY A 430 4.37 21.61 -12.26
C GLY A 430 4.06 20.84 -10.97
N ILE A 431 4.34 19.54 -10.94
CA ILE A 431 4.12 18.71 -9.74
C ILE A 431 5.39 18.66 -8.90
N ILE A 432 5.40 19.33 -7.75
CA ILE A 432 6.54 19.29 -6.84
C ILE A 432 6.53 18.00 -6.01
N CYS A 433 7.59 17.20 -6.17
CA CYS A 433 7.85 16.00 -5.38
C CYS A 433 8.95 16.24 -4.33
N PRO A 434 8.62 16.30 -3.02
CA PRO A 434 9.61 16.47 -1.97
C PRO A 434 10.41 15.18 -1.72
N ILE A 435 11.73 15.26 -1.85
CA ILE A 435 12.68 14.17 -1.59
C ILE A 435 13.50 14.48 -0.35
N HIS A 436 13.46 13.60 0.64
CA HIS A 436 14.24 13.74 1.87
C HIS A 436 15.73 13.67 1.57
N LYS A 437 16.49 14.65 2.09
CA LYS A 437 17.96 14.72 1.98
C LYS A 437 18.61 13.98 3.15
N LYS A 438 18.59 14.60 4.34
CA LYS A 438 19.22 14.13 5.59
C LYS A 438 18.59 14.81 6.80
N GLY A 439 18.80 14.28 8.00
CA GLY A 439 18.27 14.85 9.24
C GLY A 439 16.80 14.46 9.51
N ASP A 440 16.16 15.19 10.42
CA ASP A 440 14.79 14.94 10.87
C ASP A 440 13.77 14.95 9.72
N LYS A 441 13.05 13.83 9.53
CA LYS A 441 12.03 13.66 8.48
C LYS A 441 10.78 14.52 8.70
N ALA A 442 10.56 15.02 9.91
CA ALA A 442 9.43 15.89 10.18
C ALA A 442 9.71 17.36 9.78
N LYS A 443 10.95 17.74 9.48
CA LYS A 443 11.30 19.12 9.08
C LYS A 443 11.29 19.27 7.55
N CYS A 444 10.49 20.22 7.03
CA CYS A 444 10.39 20.48 5.59
C CYS A 444 11.73 20.90 4.96
N ASP A 445 12.56 21.66 5.67
CA ASP A 445 13.87 22.14 5.17
C ASP A 445 14.86 21.02 4.82
N ASN A 446 14.63 19.83 5.38
CA ASN A 446 15.42 18.64 5.10
C ASN A 446 15.04 17.95 3.79
N TYR A 447 14.15 18.55 2.99
CA TYR A 447 13.71 18.02 1.71
C TYR A 447 14.19 18.88 0.53
N ARG A 448 14.24 18.25 -0.64
CA ARG A 448 14.47 18.89 -1.94
C ARG A 448 13.19 18.77 -2.75
N GLY A 449 12.67 19.88 -3.24
CA GLY A 449 11.64 19.85 -4.28
C GLY A 449 12.28 19.46 -5.60
N ILE A 450 11.70 18.47 -6.28
CA ILE A 450 11.98 18.16 -7.68
C ILE A 450 10.65 18.22 -8.41
N THR A 451 10.62 18.98 -9.51
CA THR A 451 9.47 19.08 -10.42
C THR A 451 9.59 18.07 -11.55
#